data_AF-A0A811RUQ2-F1
#
_entry.id   AF-A0A811RUQ2-F1
#
_cell.length_a   1.000
_cell.length_b   1.000
_cell.length_c   1.000
_cell.angle_alpha   90.00
_cell.angle_beta   90.00
_cell.angle_gamma   90.00
#
_symmetry.space_group_name_H-M   'P 1'
#
loop_
_entity.id
_entity.type
_entity.pdbx_description
1 polymer ?
#
loop_
_entity_poly.entity_id
_entity_poly.type
_entity_poly.pdbx_seq_one_letter_code
_entity_poly.pdbx_strand_id
1 'polypeptide(L)' 'MSVLTECLETPTYPHPPEGKYYLVDSGYAVKKGYLGPYRNARYHLDEFKDSAAPTGYEEQFNFRHSSLRNVIERAFG' A
#
# COMPACT_ATOMS: atom_id res chain seq x y z
N MET A 1 -14.91 -0.91 3.12
CA MET A 1 -14.72 -1.55 1.80
C MET A 1 -13.95 -0.53 0.98
N SER A 2 -12.66 -0.73 0.73
CA SER A 2 -11.91 0.20 -0.11
C SER A 2 -12.10 -0.16 -1.58
N VAL A 3 -12.08 0.86 -2.44
CA VAL A 3 -12.24 0.76 -3.91
C VAL A 3 -11.30 -0.29 -4.52
N LEU A 4 -10.16 -0.55 -3.89
CA LEU A 4 -9.16 -1.54 -4.31
C LEU A 4 -9.62 -2.99 -4.13
N THR A 5 -10.43 -3.31 -3.11
CA THR A 5 -10.95 -4.68 -2.94
C THR A 5 -11.94 -5.02 -4.06
N GLU A 6 -12.81 -4.07 -4.41
CA GLU A 6 -13.84 -4.24 -5.43
C GLU A 6 -13.27 -4.34 -6.85
N CYS A 7 -12.18 -3.60 -7.12
CA CYS A 7 -11.48 -3.67 -8.41
C CYS A 7 -10.78 -5.01 -8.65
N LEU A 8 -10.41 -5.77 -7.61
CA LEU A 8 -9.67 -7.03 -7.78
C LEU A 8 -10.56 -8.29 -7.84
N GLU A 9 -11.81 -8.20 -7.39
CA GLU A 9 -12.80 -9.27 -7.50
C GLU A 9 -13.63 -9.20 -8.79
N THR A 10 -13.52 -8.09 -9.52
CA THR A 10 -14.09 -7.95 -10.86
C THR A 10 -13.10 -8.46 -11.92
N PRO A 11 -13.56 -9.21 -12.94
CA PRO A 11 -12.71 -9.76 -14.01
C PRO A 11 -12.03 -8.71 -14.89
N THR A 12 -12.21 -7.43 -14.56
CA THR A 12 -11.76 -6.26 -15.32
C THR A 12 -10.30 -5.89 -15.02
N TYR A 13 -9.72 -6.33 -13.90
CA TYR A 13 -8.33 -6.02 -13.54
C TYR A 13 -7.41 -7.26 -13.66
N PRO A 14 -6.50 -7.29 -14.65
CA PRO A 14 -5.58 -8.41 -14.83
C PRO A 14 -4.56 -8.48 -13.69
N HIS A 15 -3.92 -9.64 -13.51
CA HIS A 15 -2.77 -9.77 -12.63
C HIS A 15 -1.64 -8.80 -13.07
N PRO A 16 -0.87 -8.18 -12.16
CA PRO A 16 0.21 -7.30 -12.56
C PRO A 16 1.23 -8.07 -13.43
N PRO A 17 1.78 -7.43 -14.48
CA PRO A 17 2.82 -8.02 -15.31
C PRO A 17 4.05 -8.44 -14.48
N GLU A 18 4.87 -9.31 -15.05
CA GLU A 18 6.10 -9.74 -14.38
C GLU A 18 7.01 -8.56 -14.03
N GLY A 19 7.53 -8.55 -12.80
CA GLY A 19 8.33 -7.44 -12.26
C GLY A 19 7.52 -6.19 -11.86
N LYS A 20 6.19 -6.22 -11.96
CA LYS A 20 5.29 -5.17 -11.48
C LYS A 20 4.48 -5.64 -10.28
N TYR A 21 4.01 -4.67 -9.50
CA TYR A 21 3.25 -4.90 -8.29
C TYR A 21 2.12 -3.89 -8.19
N TYR A 22 0.97 -4.34 -7.70
CA TYR A 22 -0.10 -3.47 -7.27
C TYR A 22 0.05 -3.11 -5.80
N LEU A 23 -0.16 -1.83 -5.50
CA LEU A 23 -0.25 -1.34 -4.13
C LEU A 23 -1.64 -1.70 -3.59
N VAL A 24 -1.70 -2.41 -2.46
CA VAL A 24 -2.97 -2.83 -1.85
C VAL A 24 -3.05 -2.43 -0.39
N ASP A 25 -4.27 -2.42 0.12
CA ASP A 25 -4.57 -2.11 1.52
C ASP A 25 -4.30 -3.30 2.45
N SER A 26 -4.19 -3.02 3.75
CA SER A 26 -3.93 -4.01 4.80
C SER A 26 -5.00 -5.10 4.94
N GLY A 27 -6.21 -4.84 4.44
CA GLY A 27 -7.33 -5.79 4.39
C GLY A 27 -7.22 -6.82 3.28
N TYR A 28 -6.25 -6.69 2.36
CA TYR A 28 -6.07 -7.63 1.26
C TYR A 28 -5.19 -8.81 1.66
N ALA A 29 -5.47 -9.99 1.12
CA ALA A 29 -4.65 -11.18 1.36
C ALA A 29 -3.25 -10.99 0.75
N VAL A 30 -2.20 -11.37 1.48
CA VAL A 30 -0.83 -11.31 0.97
C VAL A 30 -0.68 -12.33 -0.16
N LYS A 31 -0.51 -11.82 -1.39
CA LYS A 31 -0.34 -12.61 -2.61
C LYS A 31 0.80 -12.03 -3.43
N LYS A 32 1.56 -12.90 -4.13
CA LYS A 32 2.59 -12.46 -5.09
C LYS A 32 1.98 -11.46 -6.09
N GLY A 33 2.69 -10.35 -6.32
CA GLY A 33 2.21 -9.25 -7.18
C GLY A 33 1.43 -8.16 -6.43
N TYR A 34 1.08 -8.36 -5.15
CA TYR A 34 0.31 -7.39 -4.37
C TYR A 34 1.09 -6.98 -3.13
N LEU A 35 1.37 -5.69 -3.03
CA LEU A 35 2.17 -5.07 -1.98
C LEU A 35 1.26 -4.40 -0.96
N GLY A 36 0.95 -5.14 0.10
CA GLY A 36 0.30 -4.62 1.29
C GLY A 36 1.32 -4.03 2.27
N PRO A 37 0.87 -3.17 3.21
CA PRO A 37 1.76 -2.64 4.24
C PRO A 37 2.22 -3.75 5.21
N TYR A 38 3.42 -3.58 5.76
CA TYR A 38 3.90 -4.39 6.88
C TYR A 38 3.06 -4.12 8.13
N ARG A 39 2.71 -5.19 8.84
CA ARG A 39 1.99 -5.13 10.11
C ARG A 39 2.97 -4.88 11.24
N ASN A 40 2.49 -4.28 12.33
CA ASN A 40 3.27 -3.99 13.54
C ASN A 40 4.43 -2.99 13.36
N ALA A 41 4.38 -2.18 12.29
CA ALA A 41 5.31 -1.08 12.04
C ALA A 41 4.50 0.19 11.76
N ARG A 42 5.08 1.37 12.03
CA ARG A 42 4.46 2.68 11.73
C ARG A 42 4.08 2.76 10.25
N TYR A 43 2.95 3.41 9.93
CA TYR A 43 2.40 3.42 8.58
C TYR A 43 1.87 4.77 8.11
N HIS A 44 1.20 5.52 8.98
CA HIS A 44 0.63 6.80 8.60
C HIS A 44 1.75 7.84 8.45
N LEU A 45 1.71 8.63 7.37
CA LEU A 45 2.73 9.66 7.11
C LEU A 45 2.87 10.64 8.30
N ASP A 46 1.77 10.90 9.00
CA ASP A 46 1.76 11.80 10.17
C ASP A 46 2.56 11.24 11.35
N GLU A 47 2.66 9.91 11.50
CA GLU A 47 3.50 9.28 12.52
C GLU A 47 4.99 9.56 12.30
N PHE A 48 5.39 10.02 11.11
CA PHE A 48 6.79 10.31 10.73
C PHE A 48 7.11 11.80 10.60
N LYS A 49 6.10 12.69 10.63
CA LYS A 49 6.33 14.14 10.48
C LYS A 49 7.01 14.76 11.69
N ASP A 50 6.57 14.37 12.88
CA ASP A 50 7.02 14.94 14.16
C ASP A 50 7.89 13.96 14.96
N SER A 51 8.42 12.92 14.31
CA SER A 51 9.17 11.86 14.97
C SER A 51 10.44 11.49 14.20
N ALA A 52 11.20 10.55 14.75
CA ALA A 52 12.38 10.03 14.06
C ALA A 52 12.01 9.43 12.69
N ALA A 53 12.91 9.62 11.72
CA ALA A 53 12.80 9.05 10.39
C ALA A 53 12.51 7.54 10.42
N PRO A 54 11.87 6.98 9.38
CA PRO A 54 11.58 5.55 9.32
C PRO A 54 12.84 4.71 9.51
N THR A 55 12.77 3.72 10.40
CA THR A 55 13.89 2.84 10.75
C THR A 55 13.61 1.40 10.32
N GLY A 56 14.67 0.69 9.88
CA GLY A 56 14.52 -0.66 9.36
C GLY A 56 13.79 -0.73 8.01
N TYR A 57 13.65 -1.93 7.46
CA TYR A 57 13.06 -2.10 6.13
C TYR A 57 11.54 -1.95 6.13
N GLU A 58 10.86 -2.32 7.22
CA GLU A 58 9.39 -2.31 7.33
C GLU A 58 8.83 -0.89 7.39
N GLU A 59 9.37 -0.03 8.25
CA GLU A 59 8.91 1.36 8.34
C GLU A 59 9.26 2.15 7.07
N GLN A 60 10.44 1.91 6.48
CA GLN A 60 10.81 2.54 5.20
C GLN A 60 9.87 2.13 4.07
N PHE A 61 9.50 0.85 4.01
CA PHE A 61 8.53 0.37 3.06
C PHE A 61 7.15 1.00 3.31
N ASN A 62 6.68 0.97 4.56
CA ASN A 62 5.38 1.50 4.94
C ASN A 62 5.27 3.01 4.68
N PHE A 63 6.31 3.79 4.94
CA PHE A 63 6.36 5.21 4.62
C PHE A 63 6.19 5.46 3.12
N ARG A 64 6.91 4.71 2.27
CA ARG A 64 6.79 4.81 0.81
C ARG A 64 5.42 4.34 0.31
N HIS A 65 4.92 3.23 0.86
CA HIS A 65 3.60 2.69 0.55
C HIS A 65 2.51 3.73 0.85
N SER A 66 2.51 4.29 2.06
CA SER A 66 1.58 5.33 2.51
C SER A 66 1.67 6.61 1.68
N SER A 67 2.88 7.00 1.26
CA SER A 67 3.09 8.13 0.34
C SER A 67 2.46 7.89 -1.02
N LEU A 68 2.67 6.72 -1.63
CA LEU A 68 2.07 6.36 -2.91
C LEU A 68 0.54 6.26 -2.80
N ARG A 69 0.03 5.65 -1.73
CA ARG A 69 -1.40 5.56 -1.46
C ARG A 69 -2.04 6.95 -1.37
N ASN A 70 -1.43 7.88 -0.64
CA ASN A 70 -1.93 9.26 -0.54
C ASN A 70 -2.01 9.95 -1.90
N VAL A 71 -1.05 9.72 -2.81
CA VAL A 71 -1.12 10.26 -4.18
C VAL A 71 -2.30 9.66 -4.96
N ILE A 72 -2.53 8.35 -4.85
CA ILE A 72 -3.65 7.66 -5.50
C ILE A 72 -4.99 8.17 -4.95
N GLU A 73 -5.14 8.25 -3.62
CA GLU A 73 -6.34 8.75 -2.97
C GLU A 73 -6.62 10.22 -3.34
N ARG A 74 -5.60 11.07 -3.46
CA ARG A 74 -5.78 12.45 -3.94
C ARG A 74 -6.17 12.56 -5.42
N ALA A 75 -5.83 11.57 -6.24
CA ALA A 75 -6.11 11.57 -7.66
C ALA A 75 -7.49 10.99 -7.99
N PHE A 76 -7.95 10.01 -7.21
CA PHE A 76 -9.15 9.22 -7.50
C PHE A 76 -10.20 9.20 -6.38
N GLY A 77 -9.88 9.72 -5.20
CA GLY A 77 -10.75 9.78 -4.03
C GLY A 77 -11.50 11.10 -3.89
#